data_AF-A0A937X4Z1-F1
#
_entry.id   AF-A0A937X4Z1-F1
#
_cell.length_a   1.000
_cell.length_b   1.000
_cell.length_c   1.000
_cell.angle_alpha   90.00
_cell.angle_beta   90.00
_cell.angle_gamma   90.00
#
_symmetry.space_group_name_H-M   'P 1'
#
loop_
_entity.id
_entity.type
_entity.pdbx_description
1 polymer ?
#
loop_
_entity_poly.entity_id
_entity_poly.type
_entity_poly.pdbx_seq_one_letter_code
_entity_poly.pdbx_strand_id
1 'polypeptide(L)'
;MSAPILIVGGGPAGLAAAHAISSVGQACVLVEKTATLGGAPIQSGYAKLVPSGLWARDAIGGMVARVSGQPRIDVRTQTTVTAFDGVPGAFSASLADGTRLEVASAILCTGFTHFDAINKPEWGFGTFPDVVTTTQVEQMISSAQGVRCPSDGRKPERVAILLCVGSRDRQIGREWCSK
;
A
#
# COMPACT_ATOMS: atom_id res chain seq x y z
N MET A 1 -9.80 -5.64 30.88
CA MET A 1 -9.17 -4.98 29.71
C MET A 1 -10.04 -5.27 28.50
N SER A 2 -10.34 -4.28 27.67
CA SER A 2 -11.10 -4.49 26.43
C SER A 2 -10.27 -5.33 25.45
N ALA A 3 -10.91 -6.21 24.68
CA ALA A 3 -10.23 -6.97 23.64
C ALA A 3 -9.63 -6.01 22.59
N PRO A 4 -8.46 -6.33 22.00
CA PRO A 4 -7.81 -5.46 21.05
C PRO A 4 -8.64 -5.30 19.76
N ILE A 5 -8.32 -4.25 18.99
CA ILE A 5 -8.86 -4.05 17.65
C ILE A 5 -7.91 -4.66 16.62
N LEU A 6 -8.43 -5.47 15.69
CA LEU A 6 -7.67 -6.01 14.58
C LEU A 6 -7.58 -4.98 13.44
N ILE A 7 -6.41 -4.78 12.87
CA ILE A 7 -6.19 -3.95 11.69
C ILE A 7 -5.52 -4.82 10.63
N VAL A 8 -6.13 -4.91 9.45
CA VAL A 8 -5.63 -5.76 8.36
C VAL A 8 -5.08 -4.88 7.24
N GLY A 9 -3.75 -4.85 7.11
CA GLY A 9 -3.00 -4.06 6.13
C GLY A 9 -2.17 -2.95 6.76
N GLY A 10 -0.85 -3.02 6.57
CA GLY A 10 0.17 -2.11 7.10
C GLY A 10 0.48 -0.90 6.21
N GLY A 11 -0.45 -0.49 5.33
CA GLY A 11 -0.33 0.72 4.51
C GLY A 11 -0.69 2.00 5.29
N PRO A 12 -0.68 3.19 4.63
CA PRO A 12 -0.96 4.47 5.30
C PRO A 12 -2.26 4.49 6.11
N ALA A 13 -3.33 3.86 5.60
CA ALA A 13 -4.61 3.76 6.30
C ALA A 13 -4.50 2.94 7.61
N GLY A 14 -3.86 1.77 7.55
CA GLY A 14 -3.69 0.91 8.74
C GLY A 14 -2.71 1.49 9.75
N LEU A 15 -1.63 2.13 9.29
CA LEU A 15 -0.69 2.86 10.14
C LEU A 15 -1.39 4.01 10.89
N ALA A 16 -2.22 4.79 10.20
CA ALA A 16 -3.00 5.86 10.80
C ALA A 16 -4.02 5.31 11.82
N ALA A 17 -4.74 4.24 11.47
CA ALA A 17 -5.68 3.58 12.36
C ALA A 17 -5.00 3.07 13.64
N ALA A 18 -3.86 2.37 13.50
CA ALA A 18 -3.11 1.82 14.62
C ALA A 18 -2.61 2.92 15.56
N HIS A 19 -2.06 4.00 14.99
CA HIS A 19 -1.62 5.14 15.77
C HIS A 19 -2.78 5.84 16.50
N ALA A 20 -3.92 6.04 15.83
CA ALA A 20 -5.10 6.69 16.44
C ALA A 20 -5.67 5.85 17.58
N ILE A 21 -5.81 4.53 17.40
CA ILE A 21 -6.31 3.60 18.41
C ILE A 21 -5.39 3.56 19.63
N SER A 22 -4.08 3.47 19.40
CA SER A 22 -3.09 3.46 20.48
C SER A 22 -3.10 4.79 21.26
N SER A 23 -3.28 5.92 20.56
CA SER A 23 -3.27 7.26 21.18
C SER A 23 -4.42 7.51 22.16
N VAL A 24 -5.54 6.79 22.03
CA VAL A 24 -6.65 6.81 22.99
C VAL A 24 -6.56 5.71 24.04
N GLY A 25 -5.43 4.99 24.09
CA GLY A 25 -5.14 3.96 25.08
C GLY A 25 -5.71 2.58 24.77
N GLN A 26 -6.29 2.35 23.58
CA GLN A 26 -6.80 1.04 23.18
C GLN A 26 -5.69 0.21 22.52
N ALA A 27 -5.66 -1.09 22.78
CA ALA A 27 -4.72 -2.01 22.15
C ALA A 27 -5.19 -2.40 20.75
N CYS A 28 -4.25 -2.61 19.82
CA CYS A 28 -4.56 -3.16 18.50
C CYS A 28 -3.50 -4.15 18.02
N VAL A 29 -3.94 -5.05 17.14
CA VAL A 29 -3.08 -5.96 16.40
C VAL A 29 -3.08 -5.54 14.94
N LEU A 30 -1.93 -5.19 14.39
CA LEU A 30 -1.74 -4.83 12.98
C LEU A 30 -1.16 -6.02 12.22
N VAL A 31 -1.92 -6.60 11.30
CA VAL A 31 -1.50 -7.72 10.46
C VAL A 31 -1.16 -7.22 9.06
N GLU A 32 0.05 -7.51 8.59
CA GLU A 32 0.54 -7.14 7.26
C GLU A 32 1.06 -8.38 6.50
N LYS A 33 0.59 -8.55 5.26
CA LYS A 33 0.90 -9.72 4.43
C LYS A 33 2.36 -9.76 3.96
N THR A 34 3.00 -8.60 3.79
CA THR A 34 4.39 -8.48 3.34
C THR A 34 5.36 -8.38 4.51
N ALA A 35 6.66 -8.42 4.21
CA ALA A 35 7.71 -8.28 5.22
C ALA A 35 7.87 -6.85 5.76
N THR A 36 7.30 -5.85 5.07
CA THR A 36 7.53 -4.44 5.41
C THR A 36 6.21 -3.65 5.47
N LEU A 37 6.12 -2.78 6.46
CA LEU A 37 5.05 -1.79 6.55
C LEU A 37 5.24 -0.67 5.53
N GLY A 38 4.19 0.14 5.35
CA GLY A 38 4.22 1.35 4.53
C GLY A 38 3.40 1.25 3.24
N GLY A 39 2.94 0.05 2.87
CA GLY A 39 2.06 -0.17 1.72
C GLY A 39 2.66 0.28 0.39
N ALA A 40 1.79 0.61 -0.57
CA ALA A 40 2.21 0.97 -1.94
C ALA A 40 3.28 2.08 -2.01
N PRO A 41 3.23 3.17 -1.21
CA PRO A 41 4.28 4.19 -1.28
C PRO A 41 5.70 3.69 -0.99
N ILE A 42 5.85 2.76 -0.04
CA ILE A 42 7.15 2.17 0.30
C ILE A 42 7.47 1.01 -0.65
N GLN A 43 6.51 0.10 -0.85
CA GLN A 43 6.71 -1.11 -1.66
C GLN A 43 6.95 -0.82 -3.14
N SER A 44 6.31 0.21 -3.67
CA SER A 44 6.47 0.64 -5.07
C SER A 44 7.44 1.80 -5.24
N GLY A 45 8.12 2.25 -4.18
CA GLY A 45 9.20 3.23 -4.27
C GLY A 45 8.75 4.61 -4.74
N TYR A 46 7.65 5.13 -4.20
CA TYR A 46 7.15 6.46 -4.54
C TYR A 46 8.18 7.55 -4.21
N ALA A 47 8.27 8.57 -5.06
CA ALA A 47 9.14 9.71 -4.88
C ALA A 47 8.48 10.75 -3.98
N LYS A 48 8.01 11.87 -4.53
CA LYS A 48 7.40 12.97 -3.75
C LYS A 48 5.89 12.84 -3.72
N LEU A 49 5.33 12.85 -2.52
CA LEU A 49 3.89 12.80 -2.31
C LEU A 49 3.25 14.17 -2.55
N VAL A 50 2.06 14.16 -3.14
CA VAL A 50 1.21 15.34 -3.25
C VAL A 50 0.26 15.43 -2.04
N PRO A 51 -0.16 16.64 -1.61
CA PRO A 51 0.29 17.96 -2.05
C PRO A 51 1.55 18.44 -1.30
N SER A 52 2.06 17.69 -0.33
CA SER A 52 3.10 18.16 0.60
C SER A 52 4.48 18.33 -0.03
N GLY A 53 4.77 17.65 -1.13
CA GLY A 53 6.08 17.62 -1.78
C GLY A 53 7.14 16.85 -0.99
N LEU A 54 6.76 16.18 0.11
CA LEU A 54 7.65 15.35 0.92
C LEU A 54 7.96 14.04 0.22
N TRP A 55 9.16 13.52 0.44
CA TRP A 55 9.49 12.17 -0.02
C TRP A 55 8.65 11.13 0.71
N ALA A 56 8.12 10.15 -0.03
CA ALA A 56 7.27 9.10 0.52
C ALA A 56 7.99 8.29 1.60
N ARG A 57 9.29 8.00 1.40
CA ARG A 57 10.13 7.32 2.40
C ARG A 57 10.17 8.07 3.74
N ASP A 58 10.17 9.40 3.71
CA ASP A 58 10.27 10.22 4.92
C ASP A 58 8.88 10.35 5.57
N ALA A 59 7.86 10.67 4.78
CA ALA A 59 6.50 10.85 5.26
C ALA A 59 5.91 9.54 5.82
N ILE A 60 5.96 8.46 5.03
CA ILE A 60 5.42 7.16 5.42
C ILE A 60 6.37 6.45 6.38
N GLY A 61 7.68 6.60 6.23
CA GLY A 61 8.65 6.10 7.21
C GLY A 61 8.43 6.69 8.61
N GLY A 62 8.06 7.97 8.69
CA GLY A 62 7.64 8.60 9.94
C GLY A 62 6.36 7.97 10.53
N MET A 63 5.40 7.58 9.70
CA MET A 63 4.20 6.86 10.16
C MET A 63 4.55 5.46 10.68
N VAL A 64 5.41 4.74 9.96
CA VAL A 64 5.92 3.42 10.39
C VAL A 64 6.62 3.54 11.74
N ALA A 65 7.54 4.51 11.90
CA ALA A 65 8.27 4.72 13.15
C ALA A 65 7.37 5.04 14.36
N ARG A 66 6.21 5.67 14.15
CA ARG A 66 5.24 5.95 15.23
C ARG A 66 4.47 4.71 15.69
N VAL A 67 4.43 3.68 14.85
CA VAL A 67 3.70 2.43 15.10
C VAL A 67 4.67 1.36 15.59
N SER A 68 5.83 1.22 14.93
CA SER A 68 6.91 0.33 15.31
C SER A 68 7.47 0.72 16.68
N GLY A 69 7.31 -0.15 17.68
CA GLY A 69 7.80 0.06 19.04
C GLY A 69 6.78 0.66 20.01
N GLN A 70 5.52 0.87 19.59
CA GLN A 70 4.44 1.23 20.53
C GLN A 70 3.98 0.01 21.34
N PRO A 71 4.00 0.06 22.69
CA PRO A 71 3.63 -1.10 23.52
C PRO A 71 2.20 -1.60 23.35
N ARG A 72 1.29 -0.74 22.84
CA ARG A 72 -0.13 -1.08 22.64
C ARG A 72 -0.43 -1.61 21.23
N ILE A 73 0.58 -1.70 20.36
CA ILE A 73 0.42 -2.15 18.98
C ILE A 73 1.23 -3.43 18.78
N ASP A 74 0.56 -4.57 18.67
CA ASP A 74 1.18 -5.82 18.23
C ASP A 74 1.25 -5.83 16.71
N VAL A 75 2.45 -5.72 16.14
CA VAL A 75 2.68 -5.69 14.70
C VAL A 75 3.12 -7.06 14.22
N ARG A 76 2.37 -7.64 13.28
CA ARG A 76 2.64 -8.95 12.67
C ARG A 76 2.78 -8.84 11.16
N THR A 77 4.02 -8.80 10.68
CA THR A 77 4.36 -8.85 9.26
C THR A 77 4.39 -10.29 8.74
N GLN A 78 4.43 -10.47 7.42
CA GLN A 78 4.40 -11.78 6.75
C GLN A 78 3.26 -12.69 7.22
N THR A 79 2.13 -12.08 7.62
CA THR A 79 1.01 -12.79 8.21
C THR A 79 -0.28 -12.32 7.56
N THR A 80 -1.22 -13.23 7.35
CA THR A 80 -2.57 -12.92 6.84
C THR A 80 -3.62 -13.47 7.80
N VAL A 81 -4.80 -12.87 7.76
CA VAL A 81 -5.99 -13.41 8.42
C VAL A 81 -6.61 -14.46 7.50
N THR A 82 -6.81 -15.67 8.00
CA THR A 82 -7.32 -16.82 7.24
C THR A 82 -8.79 -17.12 7.55
N ALA A 83 -9.25 -16.80 8.75
CA ALA A 83 -10.66 -16.89 9.15
C ALA A 83 -11.01 -15.78 10.15
N PHE A 84 -12.27 -15.38 10.15
CA PHE A 84 -12.80 -14.35 11.04
C PHE A 84 -14.26 -14.63 11.35
N ASP A 85 -14.56 -14.99 12.59
CA ASP A 85 -15.86 -15.47 13.03
C ASP A 85 -16.32 -14.74 14.30
N GLY A 86 -17.62 -14.77 14.57
CA GLY A 86 -18.21 -14.22 15.80
C GLY A 86 -19.17 -13.07 15.55
N VAL A 87 -19.35 -12.22 16.57
CA VAL A 87 -20.31 -11.11 16.58
C VAL A 87 -19.64 -9.82 17.09
N PRO A 88 -20.22 -8.63 16.83
CA PRO A 88 -19.65 -7.37 17.30
C PRO A 88 -19.27 -7.40 18.78
N GLY A 89 -18.02 -7.07 19.10
CA GLY A 89 -17.46 -7.10 20.46
C GLY A 89 -16.85 -8.43 20.90
N ALA A 90 -17.11 -9.53 20.18
CA ALA A 90 -16.62 -10.87 20.48
C ALA A 90 -16.31 -11.63 19.19
N PHE A 91 -15.25 -11.20 18.50
CA PHE A 91 -14.74 -11.87 17.31
C PHE A 91 -13.51 -12.70 17.62
N SER A 92 -13.32 -13.75 16.84
CA SER A 92 -12.14 -14.60 16.84
C SER A 92 -11.51 -14.59 15.44
N ALA A 93 -10.28 -14.09 15.34
CA ALA A 93 -9.51 -14.06 14.09
C ALA A 93 -8.42 -15.15 14.10
N SER A 94 -8.37 -15.95 13.04
CA SER A 94 -7.31 -16.93 12.82
C SER A 94 -6.27 -16.37 11.86
N LEU A 95 -4.99 -16.49 12.21
CA LEU A 95 -3.86 -16.04 11.41
C LEU A 95 -3.18 -17.21 10.70
N ALA A 96 -2.45 -16.90 9.62
CA ALA A 96 -1.74 -17.89 8.82
C ALA A 96 -0.59 -18.59 9.57
N ASP A 97 -0.07 -17.98 10.64
CA ASP A 97 0.94 -18.58 11.52
C ASP A 97 0.35 -19.58 12.54
N GLY A 98 -0.98 -19.80 12.50
CA GLY A 98 -1.70 -20.66 13.44
C GLY A 98 -2.17 -19.95 14.71
N THR A 99 -1.84 -18.68 14.91
CA THR A 99 -2.33 -17.90 16.06
C THR A 99 -3.82 -17.62 15.93
N ARG A 100 -4.52 -17.70 17.07
CA ARG A 100 -5.91 -17.24 17.21
C ARG A 100 -5.98 -16.02 18.12
N LEU A 101 -6.69 -14.99 17.69
CA LEU A 101 -6.83 -13.71 18.41
C LEU A 101 -8.30 -13.44 18.72
N GLU A 102 -8.60 -13.18 19.99
CA GLU A 102 -9.89 -12.63 20.40
C GLU A 102 -9.86 -11.11 20.26
N VAL A 103 -10.75 -10.54 19.47
CA VAL A 103 -10.76 -9.12 19.10
C VAL A 103 -12.16 -8.52 19.20
N ALA A 104 -12.25 -7.25 19.58
CA ALA A 104 -13.54 -6.57 19.73
C ALA A 104 -14.13 -6.15 18.37
N SER A 105 -13.26 -5.80 17.43
CA SER A 105 -13.63 -5.31 16.10
C SER A 105 -12.46 -5.47 15.12
N ALA A 106 -12.73 -5.29 13.82
CA ALA A 106 -11.71 -5.29 12.78
C ALA A 106 -11.83 -4.05 11.88
N ILE A 107 -10.69 -3.53 11.43
CA ILE A 107 -10.57 -2.46 10.45
C ILE A 107 -9.83 -2.99 9.24
N LEU A 108 -10.49 -2.97 8.08
CA LEU A 108 -9.90 -3.42 6.82
C LEU A 108 -9.19 -2.26 6.12
N CYS A 109 -7.87 -2.36 6.02
CA CYS A 109 -6.98 -1.39 5.38
C CYS A 109 -6.08 -2.07 4.33
N THR A 110 -6.63 -3.07 3.62
CA THR A 110 -5.89 -3.96 2.71
C THR A 110 -5.42 -3.32 1.41
N GLY A 111 -5.79 -2.06 1.17
CA GLY A 111 -5.26 -1.23 0.08
C GLY A 111 -5.89 -1.52 -1.28
N PHE A 112 -5.06 -1.47 -2.32
CA PHE A 112 -5.45 -1.64 -3.71
C PHE A 112 -4.36 -2.40 -4.47
N THR A 113 -4.66 -2.78 -5.72
CA THR A 113 -3.69 -3.37 -6.65
C THR A 113 -3.53 -2.43 -7.84
N HIS A 114 -2.28 -2.13 -8.22
CA HIS A 114 -2.00 -1.36 -9.42
C HIS A 114 -2.59 -2.05 -10.67
N PHE A 115 -3.09 -1.24 -11.62
CA PHE A 115 -3.49 -1.79 -12.91
C PHE A 115 -2.25 -2.29 -13.66
N ASP A 116 -2.34 -3.51 -14.18
CA ASP A 116 -1.34 -4.04 -15.08
C ASP A 116 -1.64 -3.56 -16.51
N ALA A 117 -0.77 -2.67 -17.02
CA ALA A 117 -0.92 -2.03 -18.31
C ALA A 117 -0.81 -2.98 -19.51
N ILE A 118 -0.39 -4.24 -19.31
CA ILE A 118 -0.49 -5.29 -20.34
C ILE A 118 -1.95 -5.48 -20.78
N ASN A 119 -2.92 -5.23 -19.88
CA ASN A 119 -4.35 -5.34 -20.18
C ASN A 119 -4.90 -4.17 -21.05
N LYS A 120 -4.03 -3.31 -21.56
CA LYS A 120 -4.34 -2.28 -22.55
C LYS A 120 -3.27 -2.30 -23.67
N PRO A 121 -3.26 -3.38 -24.49
CA PRO A 121 -2.14 -3.70 -25.37
C PRO A 121 -1.88 -2.64 -26.45
N GLU A 122 -2.90 -1.87 -26.85
CA GLU A 122 -2.77 -0.80 -27.84
C GLU A 122 -1.81 0.34 -27.41
N TRP A 123 -1.47 0.43 -26.12
CA TRP A 123 -0.49 1.39 -25.61
C TRP A 123 0.93 0.81 -25.49
N GLY A 124 1.10 -0.48 -25.81
CA GLY A 124 2.41 -1.10 -26.04
C GLY A 124 3.27 -1.34 -24.80
N PHE A 125 2.69 -1.30 -23.59
CA PHE A 125 3.40 -1.71 -22.37
C PHE A 125 3.80 -3.18 -22.45
N GLY A 126 5.07 -3.48 -22.18
CA GLY A 126 5.66 -4.82 -22.36
C GLY A 126 6.12 -5.14 -23.79
N THR A 127 5.73 -4.35 -24.80
CA THR A 127 6.22 -4.45 -26.18
C THR A 127 7.33 -3.44 -26.46
N PHE A 128 7.12 -2.18 -26.06
CA PHE A 128 8.10 -1.11 -26.25
C PHE A 128 8.82 -0.84 -24.92
N PRO A 129 10.16 -0.96 -24.85
CA PRO A 129 10.90 -0.81 -23.59
C PRO A 129 10.72 0.57 -22.94
N ASP A 130 10.49 1.61 -23.74
CA ASP A 130 10.32 2.99 -23.27
C ASP A 130 8.87 3.34 -22.89
N VAL A 131 7.95 2.39 -22.96
CA VAL A 131 6.60 2.51 -22.38
C VAL A 131 6.65 1.98 -20.96
N VAL A 132 6.58 2.89 -20.00
CA VAL A 132 6.68 2.60 -18.56
C VAL A 132 5.45 3.07 -17.80
N THR A 133 5.15 2.44 -16.66
CA THR A 133 4.08 2.87 -15.76
C THR A 133 4.53 4.05 -14.91
N THR A 134 3.56 4.75 -14.31
CA THR A 134 3.85 5.81 -13.33
C THR A 134 4.67 5.28 -12.15
N THR A 135 4.41 4.05 -11.68
CA THR A 135 5.20 3.44 -10.59
C THR A 135 6.66 3.19 -10.98
N GLN A 136 6.95 2.82 -12.22
CA GLN A 136 8.33 2.71 -12.70
C GLN A 136 9.00 4.08 -12.77
N VAL A 137 8.28 5.12 -13.20
CA VAL A 137 8.81 6.51 -13.20
C VAL A 137 9.07 6.99 -11.77
N GLU A 138 8.18 6.72 -10.82
CA GLU A 138 8.37 6.99 -9.39
C GLU A 138 9.65 6.35 -8.85
N GLN A 139 9.90 5.08 -9.20
CA GLN A 139 11.13 4.36 -8.85
C GLN A 139 12.36 4.98 -9.49
N MET A 140 12.27 5.38 -10.76
CA MET A 140 13.38 6.08 -11.43
C MET A 140 13.72 7.40 -10.72
N ILE A 141 12.71 8.16 -10.29
CA ILE A 141 12.90 9.43 -9.58
C ILE A 141 13.43 9.22 -8.16
N SER A 142 12.97 8.18 -7.46
CA SER A 142 13.46 7.86 -6.11
C SER A 142 14.84 7.22 -6.11
N SER A 143 15.29 6.66 -7.25
CA SER A 143 16.65 6.19 -7.46
C SER A 143 17.65 7.33 -7.72
N ALA A 144 18.94 7.05 -7.48
CA ALA A 144 20.02 7.99 -7.80
C ALA A 144 20.22 8.23 -9.31
N GLN A 145 19.65 7.39 -10.18
CA GLN A 145 19.86 7.44 -11.62
C GLN A 145 18.97 8.51 -12.28
N GLY A 146 17.79 8.80 -11.71
CA GLY A 146 16.77 9.64 -12.31
C GLY A 146 16.11 8.99 -13.54
N VAL A 147 15.17 9.70 -14.18
CA VAL A 147 14.42 9.17 -15.34
C VAL A 147 15.36 8.88 -16.51
N ARG A 148 15.31 7.65 -17.03
CA ARG A 148 16.05 7.18 -18.22
C ARG A 148 15.14 6.30 -19.09
N CYS A 149 15.38 6.31 -20.39
CA CYS A 149 14.79 5.37 -21.34
C CYS A 149 15.33 3.96 -21.05
N PRO A 150 14.49 2.97 -20.71
CA PRO A 150 14.94 1.59 -20.50
C PRO A 150 15.60 0.95 -21.72
N SER A 151 15.30 1.40 -22.94
CA SER A 151 15.86 0.84 -24.18
C SER A 151 17.37 1.06 -24.33
N ASP A 152 17.87 2.25 -23.97
CA ASP A 152 19.23 2.71 -24.27
C ASP A 152 19.91 3.48 -23.13
N GLY A 153 19.22 3.68 -22.01
CA GLY A 153 19.74 4.37 -20.83
C GLY A 153 19.89 5.88 -20.98
N ARG A 154 19.42 6.50 -22.08
CA ARG A 154 19.52 7.96 -22.27
C ARG A 154 18.51 8.71 -21.44
N LYS A 155 18.77 10.00 -21.19
CA LYS A 155 17.80 10.89 -20.57
C LYS A 155 16.77 11.30 -21.63
N PRO A 156 15.45 11.11 -21.41
CA PRO A 156 14.45 11.52 -22.39
C PRO A 156 14.38 13.04 -22.49
N GLU A 157 14.39 13.57 -23.72
CA GLU A 157 14.19 14.99 -24.01
C GLU A 157 12.70 15.36 -24.15
N ARG A 158 11.87 14.36 -24.47
CA ARG A 158 10.44 14.50 -24.70
C ARG A 158 9.72 13.35 -24.01
N VAL A 159 8.68 13.66 -23.24
CA VAL A 159 7.89 12.69 -22.49
C VAL A 159 6.41 12.95 -22.76
N ALA A 160 5.64 11.88 -22.94
CA ALA A 160 4.19 11.91 -22.98
C ALA A 160 3.63 11.12 -21.79
N ILE A 161 2.58 11.63 -21.16
CA ILE A 161 1.86 10.95 -20.08
C ILE A 161 0.45 10.66 -20.56
N LEU A 162 0.10 9.38 -20.67
CA LEU A 162 -1.25 8.95 -21.01
C LEU A 162 -2.05 8.81 -19.71
N LEU A 163 -3.09 9.63 -19.57
CA LEU A 163 -3.98 9.57 -18.41
C LEU A 163 -5.04 8.47 -18.57
N CYS A 164 -5.69 8.14 -17.48
CA CYS A 164 -6.79 7.16 -17.44
C CYS A 164 -6.38 5.74 -17.90
N VAL A 165 -5.11 5.38 -17.74
CA VAL A 165 -4.65 4.05 -18.10
C VAL A 165 -5.24 3.01 -17.14
N GLY A 166 -6.17 2.17 -17.62
CA GLY A 166 -6.88 1.21 -16.77
C GLY A 166 -8.04 1.80 -15.97
N SER A 167 -8.59 2.96 -16.38
CA SER A 167 -9.66 3.69 -15.69
C SER A 167 -10.46 4.54 -16.67
N ARG A 168 -11.72 4.86 -16.34
CA ARG A 168 -12.64 5.57 -17.24
C ARG A 168 -12.66 4.96 -18.65
N ASP A 169 -12.54 3.64 -18.72
CA ASP A 169 -12.42 2.88 -19.96
C ASP A 169 -13.46 1.76 -19.98
N ARG A 170 -14.47 1.95 -20.83
CA ARG A 170 -15.57 1.00 -21.04
C ARG A 170 -15.11 -0.30 -21.70
N GLN A 171 -14.07 -0.27 -22.52
CA GLN A 171 -13.61 -1.44 -23.27
C GLN A 171 -13.10 -2.54 -22.35
N ILE A 172 -12.56 -2.16 -21.19
CA ILE A 172 -12.06 -3.08 -20.16
C ILE A 172 -12.96 -3.13 -18.92
N GLY A 173 -14.18 -2.60 -18.99
CA GLY A 173 -15.17 -2.62 -17.91
C GLY A 173 -14.82 -1.78 -16.68
N ARG A 174 -13.93 -0.77 -16.82
CA ARG A 174 -13.45 0.07 -15.71
C ARG A 174 -13.92 1.50 -15.86
N GLU A 175 -15.20 1.75 -15.61
CA GLU A 175 -15.84 3.05 -15.85
C GLU A 175 -15.59 4.11 -14.77
N TRP A 176 -14.87 3.78 -13.70
CA TRP A 176 -14.56 4.70 -12.61
C TRP A 176 -13.25 5.47 -12.83
N CYS A 177 -13.10 6.59 -12.11
CA CYS A 177 -11.85 7.33 -12.02
C CYS A 177 -10.99 6.75 -10.87
N SER A 178 -9.72 6.47 -11.13
CA SER A 178 -8.74 6.12 -10.09
C SER A 178 -8.22 7.41 -9.43
N LYS A 179 -8.83 7.77 -8.30
CA LYS A 179 -8.38 8.86 -7.42
C LYS A 179 -7.22 8.42 -6.54
#